data_AF-A0A0G3H4M2-F1
#
_entry.id   AF-A0A0G3H4M2-F1
#
_cell.length_a   1.000
_cell.length_b   1.000
_cell.length_c   1.000
_cell.angle_alpha   90.00
_cell.angle_beta   90.00
_cell.angle_gamma   90.00
#
_symmetry.space_group_name_H-M   'P 1'
#
loop_
_entity.id
_entity.type
_entity.pdbx_description
1 polymer ?
#
loop_
_entity_poly.entity_id
_entity_poly.type
_entity_poly.pdbx_seq_one_letter_code
_entity_poly.pdbx_strand_id
1 'polypeptide(L)'
;MFGRKLSRPLGWIGLGGRQLGRTLLIGTGYGLACWLTVSLLQRLFNLGNGGTVSVLREGGVGTSVSATVTLLASVALIAPVCEELYFRAGIFRPLRDGFSKGAAVGSTRVRVSTLLAFLLSGVAFVSVHGGGAADIFLLFVLAAFFTLAYLTTSSLTGAVAAHAVNNIISLYGALAVMGNLQWWVWVVPAAGGIIAIAVSVALGGVFDKADNDASIAATHGTSS
;
A
#
# COMPACT_ATOMS: atom_id res chain seq x y z
N MET A 1 30.45 -18.17 -15.30
CA MET A 1 29.02 -17.76 -15.33
C MET A 1 28.80 -16.81 -14.15
N PHE A 2 29.33 -15.59 -14.23
CA PHE A 2 29.43 -14.66 -13.10
C PHE A 2 28.15 -13.87 -12.90
N GLY A 3 27.76 -13.76 -11.63
CA GLY A 3 26.45 -13.33 -11.18
C GLY A 3 26.00 -11.98 -11.75
N ARG A 4 24.77 -11.96 -12.25
CA ARG A 4 24.04 -10.71 -12.46
C ARG A 4 23.93 -10.04 -11.08
N LYS A 5 24.68 -8.96 -10.86
CA LYS A 5 24.47 -8.06 -9.72
C LYS A 5 22.99 -7.63 -9.76
N LEU A 6 22.37 -7.49 -8.59
CA LEU A 6 21.10 -6.78 -8.40
C LEU A 6 21.30 -5.29 -8.78
N SER A 7 21.58 -5.01 -10.05
CA SER A 7 21.76 -3.65 -10.56
C SER A 7 20.54 -3.15 -11.31
N ARG A 8 19.49 -3.98 -11.43
CA ARG A 8 18.18 -3.44 -11.71
C ARG A 8 17.61 -3.03 -10.36
N PRO A 9 17.59 -1.71 -10.03
CA PRO A 9 16.73 -1.27 -8.94
C PRO A 9 15.35 -1.90 -9.17
N LEU A 10 14.62 -2.22 -8.11
CA LEU A 10 13.18 -2.40 -8.24
C LEU A 10 12.63 -1.06 -8.69
N GLY A 11 12.73 -0.82 -9.99
CA GLY A 11 12.32 0.38 -10.65
C GLY A 11 10.82 0.42 -10.48
N TRP A 12 10.36 1.52 -9.93
CA TRP A 12 9.33 2.26 -10.62
C TRP A 12 9.71 2.20 -12.11
N ILE A 13 8.93 1.48 -12.91
CA ILE A 13 9.09 1.42 -14.35
C ILE A 13 7.84 2.11 -14.86
N GLY A 14 7.99 3.12 -15.72
CA GLY A 14 6.92 3.71 -16.50
C GLY A 14 6.20 2.57 -17.21
N LEU A 15 5.13 2.10 -16.58
CA LEU A 15 4.48 0.88 -16.98
C LEU A 15 3.83 1.18 -18.33
N GLY A 16 4.37 0.61 -19.41
CA GLY A 16 3.63 0.59 -20.68
C GLY A 16 2.22 0.05 -20.41
N GLY A 17 1.20 0.51 -21.14
CA GLY A 17 -0.21 0.28 -20.76
C GLY A 17 -0.58 -1.17 -20.40
N ARG A 18 0.05 -2.16 -21.06
CA ARG A 18 -0.12 -3.60 -20.73
C ARG A 18 0.42 -3.99 -19.34
N GLN A 19 1.56 -3.43 -18.94
CA GLN A 19 2.13 -3.65 -17.61
C GLN A 19 1.31 -2.94 -16.54
N LEU A 20 0.78 -1.74 -16.83
CA LEU A 20 -0.10 -1.01 -15.92
C LEU A 20 -1.36 -1.83 -15.62
N GLY A 21 -2.04 -2.33 -16.66
CA GLY A 21 -3.23 -3.18 -16.50
C GLY A 21 -2.97 -4.41 -15.64
N ARG A 22 -1.81 -5.08 -15.83
CA ARG A 22 -1.41 -6.22 -14.99
C ARG A 22 -1.14 -5.83 -13.54
N THR A 23 -0.43 -4.72 -13.31
CA THR A 23 -0.15 -4.21 -11.96
C THR A 23 -1.43 -3.88 -11.21
N LEU A 24 -2.38 -3.22 -11.87
CA LEU A 24 -3.69 -2.91 -11.30
C LEU A 24 -4.48 -4.18 -10.99
N LEU A 25 -4.53 -5.14 -11.92
CA LEU A 25 -5.24 -6.41 -11.70
C LEU A 25 -4.68 -7.17 -10.50
N ILE A 26 -3.36 -7.28 -10.40
CA ILE A 26 -2.70 -7.94 -9.27
C ILE A 26 -2.97 -7.17 -7.96
N GLY A 27 -2.81 -5.84 -7.97
CA GLY A 27 -3.08 -4.99 -6.82
C GLY A 27 -4.52 -5.14 -6.31
N THR A 28 -5.52 -5.02 -7.21
CA THR A 28 -6.93 -5.27 -6.88
C THR A 28 -7.16 -6.67 -6.31
N GLY A 29 -6.52 -7.69 -6.88
CA GLY A 29 -6.58 -9.06 -6.35
C GLY A 29 -6.07 -9.15 -4.91
N TYR A 30 -4.94 -8.53 -4.60
CA TYR A 30 -4.42 -8.47 -3.22
C TYR A 30 -5.33 -7.67 -2.28
N GLY A 31 -5.93 -6.57 -2.75
CA GLY A 31 -6.88 -5.78 -1.97
C GLY A 31 -8.13 -6.57 -1.58
N LEU A 32 -8.70 -7.31 -2.54
CA LEU A 32 -9.84 -8.21 -2.29
C LEU A 32 -9.47 -9.35 -1.34
N ALA A 33 -8.32 -9.99 -1.57
CA ALA A 33 -7.84 -11.07 -0.70
C ALA A 33 -7.57 -10.59 0.72
N CYS A 34 -7.00 -9.39 0.87
CA CYS A 34 -6.80 -8.74 2.16
C CYS A 34 -8.12 -8.54 2.90
N TRP A 35 -9.09 -7.89 2.25
CA TRP A 35 -10.41 -7.63 2.83
C TRP A 35 -11.12 -8.92 3.25
N LEU A 36 -11.11 -9.95 2.40
CA LEU A 36 -11.69 -11.27 2.69
C LEU A 36 -11.01 -11.91 3.90
N THR A 37 -9.67 -11.86 3.96
CA THR A 37 -8.90 -12.47 5.04
C THR A 37 -9.19 -11.76 6.36
N VAL A 38 -9.15 -10.43 6.39
CA VAL A 38 -9.45 -9.63 7.59
C VAL A 38 -10.88 -9.87 8.06
N SER A 39 -11.85 -9.86 7.14
CA SER A 39 -13.26 -10.14 7.45
C SER A 39 -13.45 -11.55 8.02
N LEU A 40 -12.74 -12.54 7.48
CA LEU A 40 -12.78 -13.91 7.99
C LEU A 40 -12.16 -14.01 9.39
N LEU A 41 -10.99 -13.40 9.60
CA LEU A 41 -10.33 -13.39 10.91
C LEU A 41 -11.20 -12.70 11.96
N GLN A 42 -11.82 -11.57 11.63
CA GLN A 42 -12.76 -10.88 12.51
C GLN A 42 -13.91 -11.81 12.93
N ARG A 43 -14.49 -12.56 12.00
CA ARG A 43 -15.56 -13.53 12.31
C ARG A 43 -15.06 -14.72 13.13
N LEU A 44 -13.92 -15.30 12.78
CA LEU A 44 -13.35 -16.48 13.46
C LEU A 44 -12.96 -16.18 14.91
N PHE A 45 -12.45 -14.98 15.17
CA PHE A 45 -12.00 -14.55 16.50
C PHE A 45 -13.03 -13.68 17.23
N ASN A 46 -14.24 -13.52 16.67
CA ASN A 46 -15.29 -12.64 17.20
C ASN A 46 -14.78 -11.21 17.49
N LEU A 47 -13.90 -10.69 16.63
CA LEU A 47 -13.41 -9.32 16.67
C LEU A 47 -14.45 -8.46 15.97
N GLY A 48 -15.06 -7.51 16.68
CA GLY A 48 -16.07 -6.65 16.07
C GLY A 48 -15.50 -5.83 14.90
N ASN A 49 -16.37 -5.39 13.98
CA ASN A 49 -16.04 -4.40 12.93
C ASN A 49 -15.82 -2.98 13.50
N GLY A 50 -15.43 -2.89 14.78
CA GLY A 50 -15.42 -1.67 15.56
C GLY A 50 -14.46 -0.63 14.99
N GLY A 51 -13.26 -1.05 14.52
CA GLY A 51 -12.22 -0.13 14.06
C GLY A 51 -12.70 0.86 13.00
N THR A 52 -13.17 0.37 11.84
CA THR A 52 -13.63 1.26 10.76
C THR A 52 -14.84 2.09 11.16
N VAL A 53 -15.81 1.50 11.86
CA VAL A 53 -17.01 2.24 12.31
C VAL A 53 -16.65 3.32 13.34
N SER A 54 -15.70 3.05 14.24
CA SER A 54 -15.19 4.02 15.22
C SER A 54 -14.51 5.18 14.53
N VAL A 55 -13.61 4.89 13.59
CA VAL A 55 -12.94 5.91 12.77
C VAL A 55 -13.95 6.78 12.00
N LEU A 56 -15.01 6.18 11.44
CA LEU A 56 -16.05 6.94 10.76
C LEU A 56 -16.84 7.84 11.72
N ARG A 57 -17.22 7.34 12.91
CA ARG A 57 -17.95 8.13 13.90
C ARG A 57 -17.09 9.26 14.47
N GLU A 58 -15.85 8.96 14.86
CA GLU A 58 -14.88 9.92 15.38
C GLU A 58 -14.49 10.95 14.32
N GLY A 59 -14.38 10.53 13.06
CA GLY A 59 -14.12 11.40 11.91
C GLY A 59 -15.31 12.26 11.47
N GLY A 60 -16.45 12.18 12.16
CA GLY A 60 -17.59 13.07 11.94
C GLY A 60 -18.55 12.62 10.84
N VAL A 61 -18.59 11.33 10.47
CA VAL A 61 -19.67 10.84 9.60
C VAL A 61 -21.03 11.10 10.26
N GLY A 62 -21.89 11.82 9.55
CA GLY A 62 -23.22 12.20 10.03
C GLY A 62 -23.27 13.50 10.82
N THR A 63 -22.15 14.15 11.13
CA THR A 63 -22.15 15.48 11.77
C THR A 63 -22.33 16.60 10.74
N SER A 64 -21.70 16.48 9.57
CA SER A 64 -21.93 17.35 8.41
C SER A 64 -21.56 16.64 7.10
N VAL A 65 -22.13 17.11 5.98
CA VAL A 65 -21.82 16.59 4.64
C VAL A 65 -20.34 16.84 4.29
N SER A 66 -19.82 18.03 4.59
CA SER A 66 -18.42 18.38 4.30
C SER A 66 -17.43 17.54 5.10
N ALA A 67 -17.68 17.30 6.40
CA ALA A 67 -16.85 16.41 7.21
C ALA A 67 -16.86 14.99 6.65
N THR A 68 -18.05 14.48 6.29
CA THR A 68 -18.19 13.14 5.71
C THR A 68 -17.43 13.02 4.38
N VAL A 69 -17.63 13.96 3.45
CA VAL A 69 -16.93 13.97 2.15
C VAL A 69 -15.41 14.04 2.35
N THR A 70 -14.94 14.91 3.25
CA THR A 70 -13.50 15.07 3.55
C THR A 70 -12.90 13.80 4.12
N LEU A 71 -13.61 13.12 5.03
CA LEU A 71 -13.16 11.86 5.61
C LEU A 71 -13.11 10.74 4.56
N LEU A 72 -14.18 10.58 3.78
CA LEU A 72 -14.25 9.56 2.73
C LEU A 72 -13.17 9.75 1.67
N ALA A 73 -12.94 11.00 1.25
CA ALA A 73 -11.83 11.34 0.36
C ALA A 73 -10.48 11.04 1.01
N SER A 74 -10.26 11.42 2.27
CA SER A 74 -8.99 11.15 2.96
C SER A 74 -8.68 9.65 3.04
N VAL A 75 -9.65 8.81 3.41
CA VAL A 75 -9.45 7.36 3.56
C VAL A 75 -9.30 6.63 2.23
N ALA A 76 -10.00 7.06 1.18
CA ALA A 76 -9.99 6.39 -0.12
C ALA A 76 -8.93 6.93 -1.09
N LEU A 77 -8.52 8.20 -0.95
CA LEU A 77 -7.55 8.85 -1.82
C LEU A 77 -6.20 9.07 -1.13
N ILE A 78 -6.20 9.87 -0.06
CA ILE A 78 -4.97 10.43 0.50
C ILE A 78 -4.18 9.34 1.25
N ALA A 79 -4.85 8.62 2.14
CA ALA A 79 -4.24 7.61 3.00
C ALA A 79 -3.52 6.52 2.19
N PRO A 80 -4.13 5.86 1.18
CA PRO A 80 -3.43 4.84 0.40
C PRO A 80 -2.16 5.35 -0.28
N VAL A 81 -2.17 6.57 -0.83
CA VAL A 81 -0.98 7.12 -1.49
C VAL A 81 0.11 7.45 -0.48
N CYS A 82 -0.24 8.20 0.57
CA CYS A 82 0.72 8.67 1.57
C CYS A 82 1.32 7.52 2.39
N GLU A 83 0.48 6.58 2.83
CA GLU A 83 0.94 5.44 3.63
C GLU A 83 1.81 4.50 2.80
N GLU A 84 1.44 4.19 1.56
CA GLU A 84 2.30 3.34 0.73
C GLU A 84 3.62 4.03 0.38
N LEU A 85 3.62 5.33 0.08
CA LEU A 85 4.87 6.08 -0.10
C LEU A 85 5.75 5.98 1.16
N TYR A 86 5.18 6.20 2.34
CA TYR A 86 5.94 6.17 3.59
C TYR A 86 6.45 4.76 3.92
N PHE A 87 5.56 3.76 3.97
CA PHE A 87 5.92 2.42 4.42
C PHE A 87 6.65 1.61 3.36
N ARG A 88 6.25 1.67 2.08
CA ARG A 88 6.82 0.79 1.04
C ARG A 88 8.03 1.45 0.40
N ALA A 89 7.92 2.71 0.01
CA ALA A 89 9.05 3.42 -0.57
C ALA A 89 10.02 3.97 0.50
N GLY A 90 9.52 4.48 1.62
CA GLY A 90 10.34 5.12 2.67
C GLY A 90 10.98 4.16 3.67
N ILE A 91 10.35 3.03 4.00
CA ILE A 91 10.84 2.11 5.05
C ILE A 91 11.23 0.75 4.47
N PHE A 92 10.28 0.02 3.89
CA PHE A 92 10.48 -1.35 3.43
C PHE A 92 11.61 -1.47 2.39
N ARG A 93 11.55 -0.68 1.31
CA ARG A 93 12.54 -0.74 0.23
C ARG A 93 13.96 -0.42 0.74
N PRO A 94 14.22 0.70 1.46
CA PRO A 94 15.54 1.00 1.99
C PRO A 94 16.08 -0.06 2.95
N LEU A 95 15.25 -0.61 3.84
CA LEU A 95 15.66 -1.69 4.75
C LEU A 95 16.08 -2.95 3.98
N ARG A 96 15.25 -3.37 3.02
CA ARG A 96 15.55 -4.54 2.19
C ARG A 96 16.85 -4.34 1.40
N ASP A 97 16.97 -3.21 0.73
CA ASP A 97 18.12 -2.92 -0.13
C ASP A 97 19.40 -2.77 0.72
N GLY A 98 19.30 -2.15 1.90
CA GLY A 98 20.39 -2.04 2.88
C GLY A 98 20.89 -3.41 3.37
N PHE A 99 19.98 -4.27 3.86
CA PHE A 99 20.35 -5.59 4.37
C PHE A 99 20.88 -6.54 3.29
N SER A 100 20.43 -6.36 2.03
CA SER A 100 20.84 -7.19 0.90
C SER A 100 22.03 -6.65 0.10
N LYS A 101 22.66 -5.54 0.54
CA LYS A 101 23.77 -4.90 -0.17
C LYS A 101 24.89 -5.90 -0.51
N GLY A 102 25.19 -6.02 -1.81
CA GLY A 102 26.22 -6.92 -2.34
C GLY A 102 25.80 -8.38 -2.47
N ALA A 103 24.56 -8.73 -2.14
CA ALA A 103 24.04 -10.08 -2.31
C ALA A 103 23.67 -10.37 -3.77
N ALA A 104 23.80 -11.64 -4.18
CA ALA A 104 23.28 -12.09 -5.47
C ALA A 104 21.75 -12.20 -5.46
N VAL A 105 21.09 -11.94 -6.60
CA VAL A 105 19.65 -12.14 -6.78
C VAL A 105 19.26 -13.55 -6.34
N GLY A 106 18.20 -13.69 -5.55
CA GLY A 106 17.66 -14.99 -5.13
C GLY A 106 18.44 -15.69 -4.01
N SER A 107 19.57 -15.13 -3.57
CA SER A 107 20.35 -15.67 -2.45
C SER A 107 19.55 -15.67 -1.14
N THR A 108 19.93 -16.57 -0.22
CA THR A 108 19.36 -16.62 1.13
C THR A 108 19.41 -15.26 1.83
N ARG A 109 20.49 -14.50 1.63
CA ARG A 109 20.63 -13.15 2.19
C ARG A 109 19.55 -12.18 1.70
N VAL A 110 19.17 -12.22 0.41
CA VAL A 110 18.08 -11.39 -0.12
C VAL A 110 16.74 -11.79 0.49
N ARG A 111 16.50 -13.09 0.68
CA ARG A 111 15.26 -13.60 1.30
C ARG A 111 15.15 -13.18 2.76
N VAL A 112 16.22 -13.35 3.53
CA VAL A 112 16.29 -12.91 4.94
C VAL A 112 16.12 -11.40 5.05
N SER A 113 16.81 -10.64 4.20
CA SER A 113 16.63 -9.18 4.13
C SER A 113 15.18 -8.78 3.86
N THR A 114 14.53 -9.43 2.89
CA THR A 114 13.13 -9.16 2.54
C THR A 114 12.20 -9.47 3.71
N LEU A 115 12.42 -10.59 4.40
CA LEU A 115 11.65 -10.95 5.59
C LEU A 115 11.84 -9.95 6.73
N LEU A 116 13.08 -9.54 7.03
CA LEU A 116 13.35 -8.56 8.08
C LEU A 116 12.74 -7.20 7.75
N ALA A 117 12.91 -6.71 6.52
CA ALA A 117 12.30 -5.47 6.08
C ALA A 117 10.76 -5.52 6.14
N PHE A 118 10.17 -6.66 5.76
CA PHE A 118 8.73 -6.90 5.87
C PHE A 118 8.26 -6.82 7.32
N LEU A 119 8.93 -7.51 8.25
CA LEU A 119 8.56 -7.51 9.67
C LEU A 119 8.69 -6.11 10.27
N LEU A 120 9.82 -5.42 10.02
CA LEU A 120 10.07 -4.09 10.56
C LEU A 120 9.12 -3.03 9.98
N SER A 121 8.86 -3.06 8.67
CA SER A 121 7.86 -2.17 8.06
C SER A 121 6.45 -2.46 8.55
N GLY A 122 6.11 -3.73 8.82
CA GLY A 122 4.82 -4.11 9.39
C GLY A 122 4.67 -3.60 10.82
N VAL A 123 5.70 -3.73 11.65
CA VAL A 123 5.73 -3.15 13.00
C VAL A 123 5.60 -1.62 12.94
N ALA A 124 6.32 -0.96 12.04
CA ALA A 124 6.21 0.48 11.84
C ALA A 124 4.78 0.88 11.42
N PHE A 125 4.17 0.14 10.48
CA PHE A 125 2.79 0.35 10.05
C PHE A 125 1.85 0.28 11.26
N VAL A 126 1.89 -0.82 12.00
CA VAL A 126 1.00 -0.98 13.16
C VAL A 126 1.27 0.06 14.25
N SER A 127 2.51 0.49 14.46
CA SER A 127 2.85 1.42 15.54
C SER A 127 2.26 2.83 15.41
N VAL A 128 1.97 3.27 14.17
CA VAL A 128 1.32 4.57 13.95
C VAL A 128 -0.20 4.46 13.93
N HIS A 129 -0.71 3.23 13.97
CA HIS A 129 -2.13 2.95 14.05
C HIS A 129 -2.50 2.67 15.51
N GLY A 130 -3.54 3.33 16.02
CA GLY A 130 -4.07 3.04 17.35
C GLY A 130 -4.81 1.69 17.39
N GLY A 131 -5.30 1.33 18.58
CA GLY A 131 -6.19 0.18 18.78
C GLY A 131 -5.70 -0.81 19.82
N GLY A 132 -6.51 -1.86 20.04
CA GLY A 132 -6.18 -2.95 20.95
C GLY A 132 -5.27 -4.01 20.29
N ALA A 133 -4.88 -5.03 21.07
CA ALA A 133 -4.05 -6.13 20.57
C ALA A 133 -4.65 -6.86 19.35
N ALA A 134 -5.99 -6.94 19.27
CA ALA A 134 -6.68 -7.50 18.12
C ALA A 134 -6.53 -6.63 16.86
N ASP A 135 -6.62 -5.31 16.99
CA ASP A 135 -6.44 -4.38 15.88
C ASP A 135 -4.99 -4.42 15.39
N ILE A 136 -4.01 -4.48 16.31
CA ILE A 136 -2.59 -4.63 16.00
C ILE A 136 -2.36 -5.86 15.09
N PHE A 137 -2.96 -7.00 15.43
CA PHE A 137 -2.84 -8.21 14.63
C PHE A 137 -3.44 -8.04 13.23
N LEU A 138 -4.66 -7.51 13.12
CA LEU A 138 -5.32 -7.30 11.82
C LEU A 138 -4.56 -6.27 10.97
N LEU A 139 -4.09 -5.18 11.56
CA LEU A 139 -3.28 -4.15 10.89
C LEU A 139 -1.96 -4.73 10.38
N PHE A 140 -1.33 -5.65 11.12
CA PHE A 140 -0.15 -6.35 10.64
C PHE A 140 -0.46 -7.22 9.41
N VAL A 141 -1.62 -7.88 9.40
CA VAL A 141 -2.11 -8.64 8.23
C VAL A 141 -2.34 -7.69 7.03
N LEU A 142 -2.96 -6.53 7.21
CA LEU A 142 -3.07 -5.53 6.13
C LEU A 142 -1.69 -5.16 5.59
N ALA A 143 -0.76 -4.84 6.49
CA ALA A 143 0.59 -4.45 6.13
C ALA A 143 1.30 -5.54 5.31
N ALA A 144 1.04 -6.81 5.65
CA ALA A 144 1.54 -7.96 4.92
C ALA A 144 1.02 -8.02 3.48
N PHE A 145 -0.29 -7.91 3.29
CA PHE A 145 -0.91 -7.97 1.96
C PHE A 145 -0.42 -6.86 1.04
N PHE A 146 -0.32 -5.62 1.52
CA PHE A 146 0.15 -4.49 0.70
C PHE A 146 1.64 -4.64 0.35
N THR A 147 2.45 -5.21 1.26
CA THR A 147 3.86 -5.51 0.97
C THR A 147 4.01 -6.66 -0.04
N LEU A 148 3.15 -7.67 0.02
CA LEU A 148 3.11 -8.74 -0.99
C LEU A 148 2.66 -8.21 -2.36
N ALA A 149 1.70 -7.29 -2.40
CA ALA A 149 1.31 -6.59 -3.63
C ALA A 149 2.48 -5.80 -4.22
N TYR A 150 3.20 -5.05 -3.38
CA TYR A 150 4.42 -4.34 -3.78
C TYR A 150 5.49 -5.28 -4.34
N LEU A 151 5.79 -6.38 -3.65
CA LEU A 151 6.81 -7.35 -4.08
C LEU A 151 6.44 -8.05 -5.39
N THR A 152 5.18 -8.46 -5.54
CA THR A 152 4.70 -9.21 -6.71
C THR A 152 4.64 -8.34 -7.96
N THR A 153 4.22 -7.09 -7.81
CA THR A 153 4.15 -6.14 -8.93
C THR A 153 5.46 -5.40 -9.15
N SER A 154 6.37 -5.42 -8.16
CA SER A 154 7.54 -4.55 -8.11
C SER A 154 7.20 -3.07 -8.31
N SER A 155 6.01 -2.64 -7.86
CA SER A 155 5.47 -1.31 -8.13
C SER A 155 4.68 -0.79 -6.93
N LEU A 156 4.86 0.50 -6.60
CA LEU A 156 4.04 1.13 -5.58
C LEU A 156 2.58 1.23 -6.00
N THR A 157 2.31 1.45 -7.29
CA THR A 157 0.94 1.49 -7.83
C THR A 157 0.18 0.21 -7.51
N GLY A 158 0.85 -0.95 -7.52
CA GLY A 158 0.23 -2.22 -7.15
C GLY A 158 -0.19 -2.25 -5.67
N ALA A 159 0.65 -1.73 -4.78
CA ALA A 159 0.35 -1.62 -3.35
C ALA A 159 -0.75 -0.59 -3.07
N VAL A 160 -0.69 0.59 -3.70
CA VAL A 160 -1.72 1.63 -3.60
C VAL A 160 -3.07 1.11 -4.09
N ALA A 161 -3.10 0.38 -5.22
CA ALA A 161 -4.33 -0.25 -5.72
C ALA A 161 -4.90 -1.28 -4.72
N ALA A 162 -4.05 -2.13 -4.13
CA ALA A 162 -4.48 -3.09 -3.11
C ALA A 162 -5.06 -2.38 -1.88
N HIS A 163 -4.39 -1.35 -1.40
CA HIS A 163 -4.80 -0.56 -0.25
C HIS A 163 -6.11 0.20 -0.52
N ALA A 164 -6.20 0.94 -1.63
CA ALA A 164 -7.41 1.67 -1.99
C ALA A 164 -8.63 0.75 -2.13
N VAL A 165 -8.47 -0.43 -2.76
CA VAL A 165 -9.54 -1.42 -2.88
C VAL A 165 -9.99 -1.93 -1.51
N ASN A 166 -9.05 -2.30 -0.64
CA ASN A 166 -9.36 -2.73 0.72
C ASN A 166 -10.14 -1.65 1.49
N ASN A 167 -9.69 -0.39 1.41
CA ASN A 167 -10.33 0.72 2.13
C ASN A 167 -11.72 1.01 1.59
N ILE A 168 -11.92 1.04 0.27
CA ILE A 168 -13.24 1.30 -0.33
C ILE A 168 -14.26 0.25 0.12
N ILE A 169 -13.91 -1.03 0.05
CA ILE A 169 -14.84 -2.10 0.43
C ILE A 169 -15.14 -2.05 1.93
N SER A 170 -14.11 -1.81 2.76
CA SER A 170 -14.28 -1.67 4.21
C SER A 170 -15.16 -0.48 4.58
N LEU A 171 -14.96 0.66 3.90
CA LEU A 171 -15.79 1.86 4.04
C LEU A 171 -17.25 1.57 3.69
N TYR A 172 -17.50 0.96 2.54
CA TYR A 172 -18.84 0.58 2.10
C TYR A 172 -19.55 -0.34 3.10
N GLY A 173 -18.84 -1.35 3.62
CA GLY A 173 -19.37 -2.21 4.66
C GLY A 173 -19.74 -1.44 5.94
N ALA A 174 -18.86 -0.56 6.39
CA ALA A 174 -19.10 0.25 7.60
C ALA A 174 -20.26 1.25 7.42
N LEU A 175 -20.34 1.92 6.27
CA LEU A 175 -21.41 2.87 5.95
C LEU A 175 -22.77 2.19 5.82
N ALA A 176 -22.82 0.98 5.24
CA ALA A 176 -24.03 0.16 5.20
C ALA A 176 -24.52 -0.20 6.61
N VAL A 177 -23.61 -0.61 7.51
CA VAL A 177 -23.94 -0.89 8.92
C VAL A 177 -24.45 0.35 9.64
N MET A 178 -23.94 1.53 9.30
CA MET A 178 -24.40 2.81 9.84
C MET A 178 -25.73 3.30 9.23
N GLY A 179 -26.27 2.60 8.21
CA GLY A 179 -27.51 2.99 7.53
C GLY A 179 -27.38 4.23 6.64
N ASN A 180 -26.16 4.64 6.27
CA ASN A 180 -25.94 5.81 5.42
C ASN A 180 -26.03 5.42 3.93
N LEU A 181 -27.21 5.60 3.35
CA LEU A 181 -27.53 5.16 1.97
C LEU A 181 -27.47 6.28 0.93
N GLN A 182 -26.91 7.44 1.26
CA GLN A 182 -26.80 8.56 0.33
C GLN A 182 -25.95 8.18 -0.89
N TRP A 183 -26.41 8.50 -2.11
CA TRP A 183 -25.73 8.07 -3.34
C TRP A 183 -24.26 8.52 -3.42
N TRP A 184 -23.96 9.73 -2.93
CA TRP A 184 -22.62 10.33 -2.99
C TRP A 184 -21.61 9.64 -2.06
N VAL A 185 -22.09 8.97 -1.00
CA VAL A 185 -21.27 8.17 -0.09
C VAL A 185 -20.65 6.97 -0.81
N TRP A 186 -21.28 6.51 -1.89
CA TRP A 186 -20.74 5.44 -2.73
C TRP A 186 -19.80 5.99 -3.81
N VAL A 187 -20.12 7.15 -4.39
CA VAL A 187 -19.32 7.73 -5.47
C VAL A 187 -17.98 8.28 -4.98
N VAL A 188 -17.95 8.96 -3.83
CA VAL A 188 -16.74 9.64 -3.33
C VAL A 188 -15.58 8.66 -3.08
N PRO A 189 -15.75 7.53 -2.36
CA PRO A 189 -14.66 6.57 -2.17
C PRO A 189 -14.17 5.95 -3.48
N ALA A 190 -15.08 5.60 -4.40
CA ALA A 190 -14.72 5.02 -5.69
C ALA A 190 -13.88 6.01 -6.53
N ALA A 191 -14.33 7.26 -6.64
CA ALA A 191 -13.57 8.31 -7.31
C ALA A 191 -12.22 8.54 -6.62
N GLY A 192 -12.20 8.57 -5.29
CA GLY A 192 -10.99 8.71 -4.49
C GLY A 192 -9.94 7.64 -4.79
N GLY A 193 -10.34 6.35 -4.84
CA GLY A 193 -9.41 5.27 -5.17
C GLY A 193 -8.90 5.31 -6.60
N ILE A 194 -9.73 5.71 -7.57
CA ILE A 194 -9.28 5.91 -8.96
C ILE A 194 -8.24 7.02 -9.02
N ILE A 195 -8.49 8.14 -8.33
CA ILE A 195 -7.55 9.26 -8.27
C ILE A 195 -6.26 8.82 -7.54
N ALA A 196 -6.34 8.03 -6.47
CA ALA A 196 -5.16 7.52 -5.75
C ALA A 196 -4.25 6.72 -6.67
N ILE A 197 -4.86 5.83 -7.46
CA ILE A 197 -4.16 5.04 -8.47
C ILE A 197 -3.51 5.95 -9.50
N ALA A 198 -4.27 6.91 -10.07
CA ALA A 198 -3.75 7.84 -11.06
C ALA A 198 -2.57 8.67 -10.52
N VAL A 199 -2.67 9.18 -9.29
CA VAL A 199 -1.60 9.89 -8.60
C VAL A 199 -0.39 8.99 -8.41
N SER A 200 -0.57 7.73 -7.97
CA SER A 200 0.54 6.80 -7.80
C SER A 200 1.28 6.50 -9.11
N VAL A 201 0.56 6.42 -10.24
CA VAL A 201 1.14 6.23 -11.57
C VAL A 201 1.95 7.46 -11.98
N ALA A 202 1.40 8.66 -11.77
CA ALA A 202 2.09 9.91 -12.05
C ALA A 202 3.36 10.06 -11.19
N LEU A 203 3.28 9.76 -9.89
CA LEU A 203 4.42 9.77 -8.97
C LEU A 203 5.48 8.73 -9.33
N GLY A 204 5.05 7.54 -9.77
CA GLY A 204 5.98 6.52 -10.28
C GLY A 204 6.87 7.09 -11.38
N GLY A 205 6.29 7.73 -12.39
CA GLY A 205 7.06 8.38 -13.46
C GLY A 205 8.05 9.45 -13.00
N VAL A 206 7.79 10.12 -11.86
CA VAL A 206 8.73 11.09 -11.27
C VAL A 206 9.91 10.38 -10.60
N PHE A 207 9.67 9.32 -9.84
CA PHE A 207 10.73 8.56 -9.15
C PHE A 207 11.59 7.74 -10.11
N ASP A 208 11.01 7.15 -11.16
CA ASP A 208 11.74 6.54 -12.27
C ASP A 208 12.83 7.45 -12.81
N LYS A 209 12.44 8.70 -13.08
CA LYS A 209 13.31 9.70 -13.67
C LYS A 209 14.47 10.02 -12.73
N ALA A 210 14.18 10.22 -11.44
CA ALA A 210 15.19 10.50 -10.44
C ALA A 210 16.19 9.34 -10.26
N ASP A 211 15.71 8.09 -10.22
CA ASP A 211 16.58 6.91 -10.11
C ASP A 211 17.50 6.78 -11.36
N ASN A 212 16.96 7.05 -12.56
CA ASN A 212 17.74 7.04 -13.80
C ASN A 212 18.81 8.14 -13.82
N ASP A 213 18.46 9.37 -13.47
CA ASP A 213 19.38 10.51 -13.44
C ASP A 213 20.53 10.28 -12.44
N ALA A 214 20.22 9.74 -11.26
CA ALA A 214 21.23 9.37 -10.25
C ALA A 214 22.18 8.27 -10.73
N SER A 215 21.68 7.28 -11.47
CA SER A 215 22.50 6.21 -12.03
C SER A 215 23.49 6.72 -13.09
N ILE A 216 23.04 7.63 -13.96
CA ILE A 216 23.89 8.26 -14.99
C ILE A 216 25.00 9.07 -14.32
N ALA A 217 24.67 9.88 -13.31
CA ALA A 217 25.65 10.66 -12.55
C ALA A 217 26.72 9.77 -11.89
N ALA A 218 26.32 8.65 -11.30
CA ALA A 218 27.25 7.70 -10.67
C ALA A 218 28.20 7.04 -11.68
N THR A 219 27.75 6.79 -12.92
CA THR A 219 28.61 6.20 -13.97
C THR A 219 29.61 7.18 -14.58
N HIS A 220 29.29 8.48 -14.60
CA HIS A 220 30.18 9.50 -15.16
C HIS A 220 31.13 10.12 -14.10
N GLY A 221 30.81 10.02 -12.81
CA GLY A 221 31.65 10.55 -11.72
C GLY A 221 32.86 9.69 -11.35
N THR A 222 33.04 8.50 -11.93
CA THR A 222 34.13 7.56 -11.56
C THR A 222 35.29 7.54 -12.56
N SER A 223 35.37 8.48 -13.50
CA SER A 223 36.43 8.54 -14.53
C SER A 223 37.57 9.52 -14.23
N SER A 224 37.77 9.92 -12.97
CA SER A 224 38.87 10.78 -12.52
C SER A 224 39.93 10.01 -11.74
#